data_AF-A0A6B3EU46-F1
#
_entry.id   AF-A0A6B3EU46-F1
#
_cell.length_a   1.000
_cell.length_b   1.000
_cell.length_c   1.000
_cell.angle_alpha   90.00
_cell.angle_beta   90.00
_cell.angle_gamma   90.00
#
_symmetry.space_group_name_H-M   'P 1'
#
loop_
_entity.id
_entity.type
_entity.pdbx_description
1 polymer ?
#
loop_
_entity_poly.entity_id
_entity_poly.type
_entity_poly.pdbx_seq_one_letter_code
_entity_poly.pdbx_strand_id
1 'polypeptide(L)'
;ALDGRSPATTTAPLAAMLVTEAVRGGNGSVELPGRTAFSGPEGAAVATVLGPEIVTELSGPGAGLDVARTVQLLRVARLLGVDCAELLPGVVRRLASALLADARNTADVRDTDNRDADTREAAAPDSPGWAPALLELMDEQFDVRTALLGALDRIAPEDPAGAERLLGRVALPFTGTQLLPHLRMCAEAPEAKAACGDDRVGAVQRVLRAAGMSPFAEPLVLRTAVGLVWEEGAPTVAEARLLLEAATSDAHRTAGTWSHLVAAALNAPAEEEEAPQLAHDLLRGFPQEITGRERGALLLLDFARELRSGAAEPEWAQRVRTLRPGAEPVEPGVLGHAFGALAGRLLAPDGPEAEL
;
A
#
# COMPACT_ATOMS: atom_id res chain seq x y z
N ALA A 1 14.07 5.71 -39.12
CA ALA A 1 14.75 6.51 -40.18
C ALA A 1 14.17 6.33 -41.60
N LEU A 2 13.73 5.13 -41.99
CA LEU A 2 13.18 4.87 -43.34
C LEU A 2 11.64 4.90 -43.43
N ASP A 3 10.95 4.95 -42.28
CA ASP A 3 9.49 4.91 -42.22
C ASP A 3 8.89 6.14 -42.91
N GLY A 4 7.95 5.93 -43.83
CA GLY A 4 7.38 6.97 -44.70
C GLY A 4 8.32 7.56 -45.76
N ARG A 5 9.60 7.15 -45.81
CA ARG A 5 10.60 7.61 -46.80
C ARG A 5 11.03 6.53 -47.80
N SER A 6 10.56 5.30 -47.64
CA SER A 6 10.84 4.18 -48.54
C SER A 6 9.62 3.26 -48.65
N PRO A 7 9.43 2.54 -49.78
CA PRO A 7 8.31 1.63 -49.95
C PRO A 7 8.26 0.55 -48.87
N ALA A 8 7.05 0.19 -48.41
CA ALA A 8 6.84 -0.84 -47.39
C ALA A 8 7.47 -2.20 -47.77
N THR A 9 7.52 -2.53 -49.07
CA THR A 9 8.16 -3.74 -49.60
C THR A 9 9.67 -3.80 -49.32
N THR A 10 10.32 -2.65 -49.12
CA THR A 10 11.77 -2.56 -48.83
C THR A 10 12.04 -2.53 -47.33
N THR A 11 11.12 -1.97 -46.53
CA THR A 11 11.29 -1.83 -45.08
C THR A 11 10.69 -2.99 -44.28
N ALA A 12 9.75 -3.75 -44.85
CA ALA A 12 9.07 -4.87 -44.19
C ALA A 12 10.02 -5.97 -43.67
N PRO A 13 11.07 -6.41 -44.39
CA PRO A 13 12.00 -7.42 -43.87
C PRO A 13 12.79 -6.94 -42.64
N LEU A 14 13.21 -5.66 -42.65
CA LEU A 14 13.91 -5.06 -41.50
C LEU A 14 12.97 -4.88 -40.31
N ALA A 15 11.73 -4.46 -40.56
CA ALA A 15 10.70 -4.37 -39.53
C ALA A 15 10.37 -5.74 -38.93
N ALA A 16 10.29 -6.79 -39.74
CA ALA A 16 10.09 -8.17 -39.28
C ALA A 16 11.27 -8.66 -38.43
N MET A 17 12.52 -8.34 -38.81
CA MET A 17 13.70 -8.66 -37.99
C MET A 17 13.66 -7.96 -36.63
N LEU A 18 13.37 -6.66 -36.60
CA LEU A 18 13.29 -5.88 -35.35
C LEU A 18 12.22 -6.43 -34.41
N VAL A 19 11.04 -6.78 -34.94
CA VAL A 19 9.97 -7.36 -34.13
C VAL A 19 10.29 -8.79 -33.69
N THR A 20 10.97 -9.58 -34.53
CA THR A 20 11.44 -10.91 -34.13
C THR A 20 12.46 -10.81 -33.01
N GLU A 21 13.40 -9.88 -33.08
CA GLU A 21 14.34 -9.61 -31.99
C GLU A 21 13.61 -9.06 -30.76
N ALA A 22 12.59 -8.23 -30.93
CA ALA A 22 11.79 -7.77 -29.80
C ALA A 22 10.99 -8.91 -29.14
N VAL A 23 10.59 -9.95 -29.87
CA VAL A 23 9.86 -11.11 -29.31
C VAL A 23 10.80 -12.19 -28.80
N ARG A 24 11.97 -12.40 -29.40
CA ARG A 24 12.86 -13.50 -29.02
C ARG A 24 14.13 -13.06 -28.28
N GLY A 25 14.49 -11.80 -28.41
CA GLY A 25 15.55 -11.14 -27.65
C GLY A 25 15.09 -10.81 -26.22
N GLY A 26 16.06 -10.51 -25.35
CA GLY A 26 15.82 -10.18 -23.94
C GLY A 26 15.25 -8.77 -23.71
N ASN A 27 15.52 -8.19 -22.54
CA ASN A 27 14.89 -6.96 -22.03
C ASN A 27 15.45 -5.66 -22.65
N GLY A 28 15.93 -5.72 -23.89
CA GLY A 28 16.45 -4.57 -24.62
C GLY A 28 15.31 -3.66 -25.08
N SER A 29 15.39 -2.37 -24.77
CA SER A 29 14.49 -1.36 -25.35
C SER A 29 14.79 -1.22 -26.85
N VAL A 30 14.06 -1.99 -27.66
CA VAL A 30 14.09 -1.88 -29.13
C VAL A 30 13.07 -0.83 -29.55
N GLU A 31 13.50 0.18 -30.31
CA GLU A 31 12.57 1.09 -30.97
C GLU A 31 11.74 0.30 -32.00
N LEU A 32 10.44 0.23 -31.76
CA LEU A 32 9.52 -0.51 -32.62
C LEU A 32 9.21 0.28 -33.90
N PRO A 33 9.15 -0.39 -35.07
CA PRO A 33 8.72 0.23 -36.31
C PRO A 33 7.26 0.71 -36.25
N GLY A 34 6.90 1.70 -37.08
CA GLY A 34 5.53 2.21 -37.16
C GLY A 34 4.54 1.16 -37.66
N ARG A 35 3.27 1.31 -37.27
CA ARG A 35 2.20 0.37 -37.59
C ARG A 35 2.00 0.12 -39.09
N THR A 36 2.32 1.13 -39.90
CA THR A 36 2.27 1.08 -41.37
C THR A 36 3.25 0.09 -41.98
N ALA A 37 4.29 -0.35 -41.26
CA ALA A 37 5.21 -1.37 -41.73
C ALA A 37 4.60 -2.78 -41.78
N PHE A 38 3.45 -3.01 -41.13
CA PHE A 38 2.77 -4.31 -41.04
C PHE A 38 1.37 -4.34 -41.65
N SER A 39 0.98 -3.32 -42.42
CA SER A 39 -0.36 -3.23 -43.03
C SER A 39 -0.55 -4.15 -44.26
N GLY A 40 0.48 -4.90 -44.67
CA GLY A 40 0.48 -5.81 -45.82
C GLY A 40 0.52 -7.30 -45.45
N PRO A 41 0.51 -8.21 -46.45
CA PRO A 41 0.54 -9.66 -46.25
C PRO A 41 1.80 -10.13 -45.50
N GLU A 42 2.91 -9.41 -45.62
CA GLU A 42 4.15 -9.66 -44.87
C GLU A 42 3.93 -9.48 -43.36
N GLY A 43 3.14 -8.47 -42.96
CA GLY A 43 2.80 -8.24 -41.56
C GLY A 43 1.92 -9.34 -40.96
N ALA A 44 0.94 -9.83 -41.74
CA ALA A 44 0.11 -10.96 -41.35
C ALA A 44 0.92 -12.26 -41.18
N ALA A 45 1.92 -12.49 -42.04
CA ALA A 45 2.83 -13.63 -41.90
C ALA A 45 3.65 -13.54 -40.60
N VAL A 46 4.17 -12.36 -40.27
CA VAL A 46 4.89 -12.14 -39.00
C VAL A 46 3.98 -12.37 -37.79
N ALA A 47 2.76 -11.83 -37.81
CA ALA A 47 1.77 -12.03 -36.75
C ALA A 47 1.41 -13.51 -36.55
N THR A 48 1.29 -14.28 -37.65
CA THR A 48 1.00 -15.73 -37.59
C THR A 48 2.12 -16.50 -36.90
N VAL A 49 3.38 -16.10 -37.10
CA VAL A 49 4.55 -16.77 -36.50
C VAL A 49 4.73 -16.35 -35.04
N LEU A 50 4.72 -15.05 -34.76
CA LEU A 50 5.08 -14.52 -33.43
C LEU A 50 3.89 -14.42 -32.47
N GLY A 51 2.66 -14.37 -32.96
CA GLY A 51 1.46 -14.27 -32.12
C GLY A 51 1.36 -15.36 -31.05
N PRO A 52 1.51 -16.65 -31.40
CA PRO A 52 1.52 -17.73 -30.42
C PRO A 52 2.66 -17.64 -29.40
N GLU A 53 3.85 -17.17 -29.81
CA GLU A 53 5.00 -16.96 -28.91
C GLU A 53 4.69 -15.87 -27.88
N ILE A 54 4.17 -14.72 -28.34
CA ILE A 54 3.75 -13.60 -27.49
C ILE A 54 2.68 -14.04 -26.50
N VAL A 55 1.64 -14.73 -26.97
CA VAL A 55 0.56 -15.25 -26.12
C VAL A 55 1.09 -16.23 -25.08
N THR A 56 1.95 -17.16 -25.49
CA THR A 56 2.53 -18.16 -24.57
C THR A 56 3.35 -17.50 -23.47
N GLU A 57 4.19 -16.53 -23.83
CA GLU A 57 5.04 -15.84 -22.86
C GLU A 57 4.24 -14.94 -21.93
N LEU A 58 3.27 -14.18 -22.45
CA LEU A 58 2.35 -13.38 -21.64
C LEU A 58 1.48 -14.24 -20.72
N SER A 59 1.17 -15.48 -21.11
CA SER A 59 0.36 -16.44 -20.32
C SER A 59 1.16 -17.22 -19.30
N GLY A 60 2.50 -17.21 -19.38
CA GLY A 60 3.40 -18.07 -18.60
C GLY A 60 3.16 -18.01 -17.08
N PRO A 61 2.99 -19.17 -16.40
CA PRO A 61 2.88 -19.24 -14.94
C PRO A 61 4.27 -19.30 -14.32
N GLY A 62 4.87 -18.16 -13.98
CA GLY A 62 6.18 -18.08 -13.32
C GLY A 62 6.42 -16.72 -12.68
N ALA A 63 7.57 -16.55 -11.99
CA ALA A 63 8.05 -15.24 -11.55
C ALA A 63 7.92 -14.30 -12.75
N GLY A 64 7.02 -13.31 -12.62
CA GLY A 64 6.50 -12.58 -13.76
C GLY A 64 7.62 -12.02 -14.62
N LEU A 65 7.38 -11.92 -15.93
CA LEU A 65 8.19 -11.11 -16.81
C LEU A 65 8.48 -9.77 -16.14
N ASP A 66 9.70 -9.27 -16.27
CA ASP A 66 10.01 -7.96 -15.74
C ASP A 66 9.14 -6.89 -16.41
N VAL A 67 9.11 -5.70 -15.81
CA VAL A 67 8.25 -4.60 -16.28
C VAL A 67 8.55 -4.26 -17.74
N ALA A 68 9.84 -4.17 -18.10
CA ALA A 68 10.27 -3.83 -19.46
C ALA A 68 9.78 -4.87 -20.48
N ARG A 69 9.96 -6.15 -20.17
CA ARG A 69 9.58 -7.26 -21.05
C ARG A 69 8.08 -7.35 -21.25
N THR A 70 7.30 -7.18 -20.18
CA THR A 70 5.83 -7.17 -20.26
C THR A 70 5.33 -6.03 -21.14
N VAL A 71 5.86 -4.82 -20.95
CA VAL A 71 5.50 -3.63 -21.75
C VAL A 71 5.87 -3.84 -23.22
N GLN A 72 7.06 -4.37 -23.49
CA GLN A 72 7.53 -4.67 -24.85
C GLN A 72 6.59 -5.65 -25.58
N LEU A 73 6.22 -6.77 -24.94
CA LEU A 73 5.32 -7.75 -25.55
C LEU A 73 3.92 -7.18 -25.82
N LEU A 74 3.37 -6.34 -24.92
CA LEU A 74 2.08 -5.68 -25.14
C LEU A 74 2.12 -4.65 -26.29
N ARG A 75 3.24 -3.93 -26.45
CA ARG A 75 3.44 -3.02 -27.59
C ARG A 75 3.55 -3.81 -28.90
N VAL A 76 4.30 -4.91 -28.92
CA VAL A 76 4.42 -5.77 -30.10
C VAL A 76 3.08 -6.45 -30.44
N ALA A 77 2.34 -6.95 -29.46
CA ALA A 77 1.02 -7.55 -29.67
C ALA A 77 0.09 -6.57 -30.40
N ARG A 78 0.06 -5.30 -29.96
CA ARG A 78 -0.74 -4.25 -30.60
C ARG A 78 -0.27 -3.89 -32.00
N LEU A 79 1.04 -3.84 -32.21
CA LEU A 79 1.66 -3.60 -33.50
C LEU A 79 1.24 -4.66 -34.53
N LEU A 80 1.27 -5.93 -34.12
CA LEU A 80 0.92 -7.08 -34.96
C LEU A 80 -0.59 -7.40 -35.00
N GLY A 81 -1.40 -6.72 -34.19
CA GLY A 81 -2.84 -7.00 -34.10
C GLY A 81 -3.19 -8.33 -33.42
N VAL A 82 -2.31 -8.83 -32.55
CA VAL A 82 -2.56 -10.02 -31.74
C VAL A 82 -3.58 -9.69 -30.65
N ASP A 83 -4.67 -10.45 -30.59
CA ASP A 83 -5.68 -10.29 -29.55
C ASP A 83 -5.18 -10.86 -28.21
N CYS A 84 -5.14 -9.99 -27.20
CA CYS A 84 -4.73 -10.34 -25.83
C CYS A 84 -5.85 -10.05 -24.82
N ALA A 85 -7.08 -9.81 -25.25
CA ALA A 85 -8.18 -9.39 -24.39
C ALA A 85 -8.42 -10.35 -23.21
N GLU A 86 -8.40 -11.66 -23.46
CA GLU A 86 -8.60 -12.68 -22.42
C GLU A 86 -7.43 -12.79 -21.43
N LEU A 87 -6.22 -12.45 -21.87
CA LEU A 87 -5.00 -12.51 -21.05
C LEU A 87 -4.81 -11.24 -20.21
N LEU A 88 -5.34 -10.12 -20.69
CA LEU A 88 -5.07 -8.79 -20.15
C LEU A 88 -5.27 -8.70 -18.63
N PRO A 89 -6.37 -9.21 -18.02
CA PRO A 89 -6.56 -9.12 -16.57
C PRO A 89 -5.44 -9.79 -15.76
N GLY A 90 -4.94 -10.93 -16.24
CA GLY A 90 -3.84 -11.66 -15.60
C GLY A 90 -2.50 -10.95 -15.78
N VAL A 91 -2.23 -10.46 -16.99
CA VAL A 91 -1.01 -9.72 -17.34
C VAL A 91 -0.93 -8.41 -16.56
N VAL A 92 -1.98 -7.58 -16.55
CA VAL A 92 -1.95 -6.28 -15.86
C VAL A 92 -1.83 -6.42 -14.35
N ARG A 93 -2.38 -7.48 -13.75
CA ARG A 93 -2.22 -7.75 -12.32
C ARG A 93 -0.76 -8.06 -11.99
N ARG A 94 -0.10 -8.91 -12.79
CA ARG A 94 1.33 -9.21 -12.61
C ARG A 94 2.19 -7.97 -12.85
N LEU A 95 1.88 -7.19 -13.89
CA LEU A 95 2.57 -5.93 -14.19
C LEU A 95 2.44 -4.94 -13.03
N ALA A 96 1.23 -4.74 -12.49
CA ALA A 96 0.99 -3.87 -11.34
C ALA A 96 1.82 -4.31 -10.12
N SER A 97 1.84 -5.61 -9.79
CA SER A 97 2.68 -6.14 -8.71
C SER A 97 4.18 -5.94 -8.97
N ALA A 98 4.65 -6.12 -10.21
CA ALA A 98 6.04 -5.92 -10.59
C ALA A 98 6.46 -4.44 -10.49
N LEU A 99 5.59 -3.51 -10.88
CA LEU A 99 5.81 -2.07 -10.75
C LEU A 99 6.00 -1.66 -9.28
N LEU A 100 5.17 -2.18 -8.38
CA LEU A 100 5.28 -1.91 -6.94
C LEU A 100 6.52 -2.57 -6.31
N ALA A 101 6.87 -3.79 -6.74
CA ALA A 101 8.10 -4.44 -6.30
C ALA A 101 9.37 -3.68 -6.72
N ASP A 102 9.41 -3.17 -7.96
CA ASP A 102 10.52 -2.33 -8.45
C ASP A 102 10.64 -1.03 -7.65
N ALA A 103 9.50 -0.36 -7.39
CA ALA A 103 9.47 0.84 -6.55
C ALA A 103 9.99 0.58 -5.12
N ARG A 104 9.75 -0.62 -4.56
CA ARG A 104 10.30 -1.04 -3.26
C ARG A 104 11.80 -1.25 -3.26
N ASN A 105 12.30 -2.07 -4.18
CA ASN A 105 13.73 -2.39 -4.22
C ASN A 105 14.62 -1.17 -4.43
N THR A 106 14.14 -0.14 -5.15
CA THR A 106 14.91 1.10 -5.35
C THR A 106 15.01 2.00 -4.11
N ALA A 107 14.13 1.83 -3.11
CA ALA A 107 14.18 2.59 -1.86
C ALA A 107 15.26 2.02 -0.93
N ASP A 108 15.31 0.69 -0.77
CA ASP A 108 16.27 0.00 0.10
C ASP A 108 17.74 0.27 -0.29
N VAL A 109 18.02 0.45 -1.60
CA VAL A 109 19.38 0.74 -2.10
C VAL A 109 19.84 2.16 -1.72
N ARG A 110 18.92 3.14 -1.66
CA ARG A 110 19.26 4.52 -1.32
C ARG A 110 19.57 4.71 0.16
N ASP A 111 18.94 3.92 1.03
CA ASP A 111 19.17 4.00 2.47
C ASP A 111 20.54 3.45 2.88
N THR A 112 21.13 2.56 2.06
CA THR A 112 22.49 2.03 2.28
C THR A 112 23.62 2.95 1.83
N ASP A 113 23.40 3.81 0.83
CA ASP A 113 24.44 4.68 0.24
C ASP A 113 24.56 6.05 0.93
N ASN A 114 23.62 6.43 1.80
CA ASN A 114 23.49 7.80 2.29
C ASN A 114 24.28 8.13 3.58
N ARG A 115 25.28 7.31 3.95
CA ARG A 115 26.16 7.62 5.11
C ARG A 115 27.26 8.65 4.81
N ASP A 116 27.51 8.99 3.54
CA ASP A 116 28.55 9.95 3.14
C ASP A 116 28.07 10.93 2.05
N ALA A 117 27.06 11.76 2.32
CA ALA A 117 26.56 12.73 1.32
C ALA A 117 26.16 14.08 1.93
N ASP A 118 27.15 14.82 2.44
CA ASP A 118 27.05 16.27 2.52
C ASP A 118 27.40 16.84 1.14
N THR A 119 26.52 17.68 0.57
CA THR A 119 26.64 18.34 -0.75
C THR A 119 26.42 17.47 -2.01
N ARG A 120 25.17 17.07 -2.28
CA ARG A 120 24.67 17.01 -3.68
C ARG A 120 23.26 17.59 -3.76
N GLU A 121 23.15 18.62 -4.57
CA GLU A 121 21.90 19.18 -5.10
C GLU A 121 20.95 18.03 -5.48
N ALA A 122 19.74 18.04 -4.92
CA ALA A 122 18.77 16.96 -5.03
C ALA A 122 18.42 16.69 -6.51
N ALA A 123 19.16 15.79 -7.16
CA ALA A 123 18.80 15.27 -8.47
C ALA A 123 17.45 14.58 -8.33
N ALA A 124 16.49 14.98 -9.17
CA ALA A 124 15.18 14.33 -9.27
C ALA A 124 15.38 12.80 -9.35
N PRO A 125 14.51 11.99 -8.72
CA PRO A 125 14.68 10.55 -8.76
C PRO A 125 14.72 10.09 -10.22
N ASP A 126 15.84 9.48 -10.63
CA ASP A 126 15.97 8.95 -11.99
C ASP A 126 14.77 8.05 -12.31
N SER A 127 14.00 8.46 -13.31
CA SER A 127 12.85 7.71 -13.79
C SER A 127 13.30 6.30 -14.19
N PRO A 128 12.53 5.25 -13.86
CA PRO A 128 12.86 3.89 -14.28
C PRO A 128 13.01 3.83 -15.81
N GLY A 129 13.98 3.05 -16.31
CA GLY A 129 14.23 2.93 -17.75
C GLY A 129 13.03 2.40 -18.56
N TRP A 130 12.11 1.68 -17.91
CA TRP A 130 10.87 1.20 -18.52
C TRP A 130 9.74 2.25 -18.57
N ALA A 131 9.85 3.36 -17.82
CA ALA A 131 8.76 4.32 -17.64
C ALA A 131 8.30 4.99 -18.94
N PRO A 132 9.18 5.46 -19.85
CA PRO A 132 8.75 6.05 -21.12
C PRO A 132 7.92 5.08 -21.97
N ALA A 133 8.36 3.82 -22.08
CA ALA A 133 7.65 2.79 -22.85
C ALA A 133 6.30 2.42 -22.23
N LEU A 134 6.20 2.43 -20.90
CA LEU A 134 4.93 2.22 -20.21
C LEU A 134 3.94 3.36 -20.51
N LEU A 135 4.40 4.61 -20.44
CA LEU A 135 3.54 5.77 -20.68
C LEU A 135 3.05 5.81 -22.13
N GLU A 136 3.93 5.51 -23.10
CA GLU A 136 3.55 5.35 -24.51
C GLU A 136 2.51 4.23 -24.69
N LEU A 137 2.72 3.06 -24.07
CA LEU A 137 1.77 1.95 -24.08
C LEU A 137 0.39 2.37 -23.53
N MET A 138 0.34 3.13 -22.43
CA MET A 138 -0.89 3.59 -21.81
C MET A 138 -1.62 4.66 -22.64
N ASP A 139 -0.87 5.50 -23.37
CA ASP A 139 -1.43 6.50 -24.27
C ASP A 139 -2.07 5.84 -25.50
N GLU A 140 -1.36 4.87 -26.10
CA GLU A 140 -1.81 4.18 -27.31
C GLU A 140 -2.90 3.12 -27.09
N GLN A 141 -2.96 2.52 -25.88
CA GLN A 141 -3.84 1.39 -25.58
C GLN A 141 -4.76 1.69 -24.39
N PHE A 142 -5.95 2.22 -24.68
CA PHE A 142 -6.97 2.57 -23.69
C PHE A 142 -7.34 1.42 -22.74
N ASP A 143 -7.49 0.19 -23.26
CA ASP A 143 -7.87 -0.98 -22.45
C ASP A 143 -6.75 -1.37 -21.46
N VAL A 144 -5.49 -1.31 -21.90
CA VAL A 144 -4.32 -1.57 -21.03
C VAL A 144 -4.25 -0.52 -19.93
N ARG A 145 -4.37 0.77 -20.26
CA ARG A 145 -4.40 1.85 -19.27
C ARG A 145 -5.51 1.64 -18.25
N THR A 146 -6.74 1.42 -18.71
CA THR A 146 -7.92 1.22 -17.86
C THR A 146 -7.74 0.04 -16.91
N ALA A 147 -7.27 -1.09 -17.44
CA ALA A 147 -7.04 -2.33 -16.69
C ALA A 147 -5.86 -2.23 -15.71
N LEU A 148 -4.76 -1.58 -16.11
CA LEU A 148 -3.58 -1.37 -15.28
C LEU A 148 -3.87 -0.43 -14.11
N LEU A 149 -4.53 0.70 -14.37
CA LEU A 149 -4.92 1.64 -13.31
C LEU A 149 -5.88 0.96 -12.31
N GLY A 150 -6.88 0.22 -12.81
CA GLY A 150 -7.77 -0.55 -11.94
C GLY A 150 -7.09 -1.72 -11.22
N ALA A 151 -5.98 -2.26 -11.74
CA ALA A 151 -5.19 -3.28 -11.04
C ALA A 151 -4.32 -2.65 -9.94
N LEU A 152 -3.66 -1.53 -10.23
CA LEU A 152 -2.87 -0.78 -9.24
C LEU A 152 -3.76 -0.27 -8.10
N ASP A 153 -4.94 0.27 -8.40
CA ASP A 153 -5.88 0.77 -7.38
C ASP A 153 -6.38 -0.33 -6.45
N ARG A 154 -6.62 -1.55 -6.96
CA ARG A 154 -6.99 -2.71 -6.13
C ARG A 154 -5.86 -3.22 -5.24
N ILE A 155 -4.61 -3.03 -5.63
CA ILE A 155 -3.44 -3.49 -4.85
C ILE A 155 -2.99 -2.42 -3.85
N ALA A 156 -3.22 -1.15 -4.14
CA ALA A 156 -2.79 -0.02 -3.32
C ALA A 156 -3.17 -0.10 -1.83
N PRO A 157 -4.34 -0.63 -1.40
CA PRO A 157 -4.62 -0.85 0.03
C PRO A 157 -3.67 -1.80 0.75
N GLU A 158 -3.05 -2.75 0.03
CA GLU A 158 -2.11 -3.72 0.60
C GLU A 158 -0.66 -3.17 0.63
N ASP A 159 -0.32 -2.23 -0.25
CA ASP A 159 0.99 -1.56 -0.30
C ASP A 159 0.84 -0.06 -0.63
N PRO A 160 0.29 0.76 0.28
CA PRO A 160 0.01 2.16 0.00
C PRO A 160 1.28 2.96 -0.25
N ALA A 161 2.32 2.73 0.55
CA ALA A 161 3.60 3.41 0.40
C ALA A 161 4.35 3.03 -0.88
N GLY A 162 4.28 1.76 -1.31
CA GLY A 162 4.80 1.35 -2.61
C GLY A 162 4.10 2.07 -3.77
N ALA A 163 2.78 2.25 -3.68
CA ALA A 163 2.00 2.98 -4.67
C ALA A 163 2.32 4.49 -4.68
N GLU A 164 2.44 5.14 -3.52
CA GLU A 164 2.91 6.52 -3.38
C GLU A 164 4.28 6.71 -4.04
N ARG A 165 5.24 5.82 -3.74
CA ARG A 165 6.59 5.86 -4.31
C ARG A 165 6.60 5.65 -5.82
N LEU A 166 5.78 4.74 -6.34
CA LEU A 166 5.61 4.55 -7.78
C LEU A 166 5.12 5.84 -8.46
N LEU A 167 4.10 6.49 -7.89
CA LEU A 167 3.52 7.73 -8.43
C LEU A 167 4.48 8.92 -8.34
N GLY A 168 5.34 8.97 -7.32
CA GLY A 168 6.42 9.96 -7.23
C GLY A 168 7.51 9.80 -8.30
N ARG A 169 7.65 8.61 -8.90
CA ARG A 169 8.65 8.31 -9.95
C ARG A 169 8.07 8.31 -11.35
N VAL A 170 6.78 7.99 -11.50
CA VAL A 170 6.10 7.88 -12.80
C VAL A 170 4.77 8.61 -12.73
N ALA A 171 4.64 9.68 -13.52
CA ALA A 171 3.41 10.45 -13.65
C ALA A 171 2.35 9.66 -14.46
N LEU A 172 1.66 8.73 -13.80
CA LEU A 172 0.64 7.90 -14.44
C LEU A 172 -0.58 8.75 -14.87
N PRO A 173 -1.06 8.60 -16.12
CA PRO A 173 -2.16 9.41 -16.64
C PRO A 173 -3.53 8.84 -16.26
N PHE A 174 -4.05 9.17 -15.08
CA PHE A 174 -5.45 8.92 -14.73
C PHE A 174 -6.31 10.19 -14.87
N THR A 175 -7.41 10.11 -15.61
CA THR A 175 -8.18 11.26 -16.14
C THR A 175 -9.39 11.68 -15.28
N GLY A 176 -9.40 11.33 -14.00
CA GLY A 176 -10.47 11.71 -13.04
C GLY A 176 -11.84 11.06 -13.27
N THR A 177 -12.09 10.41 -14.41
CA THR A 177 -13.36 9.74 -14.72
C THR A 177 -13.48 8.33 -14.15
N GLN A 178 -12.36 7.60 -14.05
CA GLN A 178 -12.34 6.32 -13.35
C GLN A 178 -12.37 6.53 -11.82
N LEU A 179 -13.15 5.67 -11.15
CA LEU A 179 -13.11 5.53 -9.70
C LEU A 179 -11.82 4.79 -9.32
N LEU A 180 -10.82 5.56 -8.88
CA LEU A 180 -9.51 5.08 -8.44
C LEU A 180 -9.21 5.71 -7.06
N PRO A 181 -10.02 5.42 -6.03
CA PRO A 181 -9.93 6.09 -4.75
C PRO A 181 -8.53 5.93 -4.13
N HIS A 182 -7.95 4.74 -4.17
CA HIS A 182 -6.67 4.46 -3.52
C HIS A 182 -5.50 5.09 -4.27
N LEU A 183 -5.50 5.11 -5.60
CA LEU A 183 -4.46 5.81 -6.37
C LEU A 183 -4.52 7.32 -6.18
N ARG A 184 -5.72 7.90 -6.09
CA ARG A 184 -5.86 9.33 -5.78
C ARG A 184 -5.31 9.68 -4.40
N MET A 185 -5.59 8.82 -3.42
CA MET A 185 -5.01 8.94 -2.09
C MET A 185 -3.48 8.88 -2.10
N CYS A 186 -2.91 7.90 -2.81
CA CYS A 186 -1.46 7.74 -2.93
C CYS A 186 -0.81 8.93 -3.67
N ALA A 187 -1.50 9.51 -4.66
CA ALA A 187 -1.04 10.70 -5.36
C ALA A 187 -1.08 11.98 -4.48
N GLU A 188 -2.09 12.10 -3.62
CA GLU A 188 -2.26 13.25 -2.71
C GLU A 188 -1.32 13.18 -1.49
N ALA A 189 -0.92 11.98 -1.08
CA ALA A 189 -0.18 11.76 0.18
C ALA A 189 1.07 12.65 0.35
N PRO A 190 1.96 12.83 -0.65
CA PRO A 190 3.12 13.70 -0.48
C PRO A 190 2.75 15.15 -0.16
N GLU A 191 1.75 15.70 -0.87
CA GLU A 191 1.28 17.07 -0.62
C GLU A 191 0.57 17.18 0.73
N ALA A 192 -0.22 16.17 1.10
CA ALA A 192 -0.90 16.14 2.39
C ALA A 192 0.09 16.12 3.57
N LYS A 193 1.13 15.26 3.50
CA LYS A 193 2.19 15.19 4.50
C LYS A 193 2.95 16.52 4.58
N ALA A 194 3.33 17.09 3.44
CA ALA A 194 4.05 18.37 3.39
C ALA A 194 3.23 19.54 3.94
N ALA A 195 1.93 19.60 3.64
CA ALA A 195 1.05 20.68 4.09
C ALA A 195 0.68 20.59 5.58
N CYS A 196 0.57 19.38 6.12
CA CYS A 196 0.18 19.15 7.51
C CYS A 196 1.36 19.06 8.49
N GLY A 197 2.58 18.82 8.00
CA GLY A 197 3.76 18.66 8.85
C GLY A 197 3.56 17.54 9.88
N ASP A 198 3.68 17.87 11.17
CA ASP A 198 3.52 16.91 12.27
C ASP A 198 2.04 16.53 12.55
N ASP A 199 1.06 17.23 11.95
CA ASP A 199 -0.37 16.90 12.09
C ASP A 199 -0.76 15.70 11.21
N ARG A 200 -0.43 14.50 11.68
CA ARG A 200 -0.73 13.24 11.01
C ARG A 200 -2.24 13.00 10.84
N VAL A 201 -3.07 13.46 11.78
CA VAL A 201 -4.54 13.32 11.66
C VAL A 201 -5.08 14.23 10.57
N GLY A 202 -4.59 15.47 10.48
CA GLY A 202 -4.88 16.37 9.37
C GLY A 202 -4.48 15.78 8.02
N ALA A 203 -3.31 15.13 7.96
CA ALA A 203 -2.84 14.44 6.75
C ALA A 203 -3.80 13.31 6.34
N VAL A 204 -4.24 12.46 7.29
CA VAL A 204 -5.25 11.41 7.03
C VAL A 204 -6.54 11.99 6.49
N GLN A 205 -7.07 13.04 7.13
CA GLN A 205 -8.31 13.67 6.70
C GLN A 205 -8.20 14.26 5.29
N ARG A 206 -7.01 14.76 4.92
CA ARG A 206 -6.74 15.28 3.58
C ARG A 206 -6.66 14.16 2.54
N VAL A 207 -5.95 13.07 2.84
CA VAL A 207 -5.85 11.91 1.96
C VAL A 207 -7.21 11.23 1.79
N LEU A 208 -7.98 11.03 2.86
CA LEU A 208 -9.34 10.47 2.77
C LEU A 208 -10.27 11.32 1.88
N ARG A 209 -10.14 12.65 1.92
CA ARG A 209 -10.89 13.54 1.00
C ARG A 209 -10.53 13.30 -0.47
N ALA A 210 -9.26 13.01 -0.77
CA ALA A 210 -8.82 12.72 -2.14
C ALA A 210 -9.42 11.42 -2.71
N ALA A 211 -9.77 10.46 -1.85
CA ALA A 211 -10.47 9.25 -2.27
C ALA A 211 -11.83 9.56 -2.93
N GLY A 212 -12.48 10.66 -2.53
CA GLY A 212 -13.83 11.02 -2.97
C GLY A 212 -14.92 10.06 -2.48
N MET A 213 -14.57 9.18 -1.53
CA MET A 213 -15.43 8.12 -1.00
C MET A 213 -15.39 8.16 0.53
N SER A 214 -16.53 7.86 1.16
CA SER A 214 -16.58 7.74 2.61
C SER A 214 -16.01 6.39 3.08
N PRO A 215 -15.24 6.35 4.18
CA PRO A 215 -14.87 5.12 4.89
C PRO A 215 -16.03 4.16 5.21
N PHE A 216 -17.25 4.66 5.31
CA PHE A 216 -18.43 3.83 5.53
C PHE A 216 -18.86 3.07 4.27
N ALA A 217 -18.66 3.66 3.09
CA ALA A 217 -19.04 3.07 1.80
C ALA A 217 -17.90 2.23 1.21
N GLU A 218 -16.64 2.64 1.42
CA GLU A 218 -15.45 1.92 1.00
C GLU A 218 -14.46 1.85 2.18
N PRO A 219 -14.55 0.83 3.06
CA PRO A 219 -13.68 0.74 4.23
C PRO A 219 -12.19 0.65 3.92
N LEU A 220 -11.79 0.11 2.76
CA LEU A 220 -10.38 -0.02 2.42
C LEU A 220 -9.67 1.33 2.27
N VAL A 221 -10.40 2.45 2.08
CA VAL A 221 -9.78 3.78 2.12
C VAL A 221 -9.19 4.09 3.49
N LEU A 222 -9.74 3.55 4.60
CA LEU A 222 -9.07 3.70 5.90
C LEU A 222 -7.73 2.99 5.92
N ARG A 223 -7.65 1.79 5.32
CA ARG A 223 -6.41 1.02 5.25
C ARG A 223 -5.34 1.77 4.48
N THR A 224 -5.70 2.31 3.32
CA THR A 224 -4.81 3.13 2.50
C THR A 224 -4.36 4.38 3.25
N ALA A 225 -5.27 5.13 3.89
CA ALA A 225 -4.91 6.34 4.62
C ALA A 225 -3.97 6.06 5.79
N VAL A 226 -4.26 5.01 6.57
CA VAL A 226 -3.41 4.62 7.70
C VAL A 226 -2.03 4.19 7.23
N GLY A 227 -1.95 3.35 6.19
CA GLY A 227 -0.67 2.89 5.66
C GLY A 227 0.17 3.98 4.98
N LEU A 228 -0.45 5.05 4.48
CA LEU A 228 0.28 6.20 3.94
C LEU A 228 0.88 7.10 5.04
N VAL A 229 0.17 7.27 6.16
CA VAL A 229 0.55 8.24 7.21
C VAL A 229 1.39 7.59 8.32
N TRP A 230 1.16 6.32 8.63
CA TRP A 230 1.81 5.59 9.72
C TRP A 230 2.63 4.39 9.21
N GLU A 231 3.33 4.56 8.08
CA GLU A 231 4.19 3.50 7.50
C GLU A 231 5.21 2.96 8.51
N GLU A 232 5.85 3.84 9.29
CA GLU A 232 6.98 3.49 10.18
C GLU A 232 6.64 3.43 11.68
N GLY A 233 5.35 3.36 12.06
CA GLY A 233 5.01 3.22 13.48
C GLY A 233 3.53 3.37 13.78
N ALA A 234 3.12 2.89 14.96
CA ALA A 234 1.74 3.03 15.39
C ALA A 234 1.35 4.51 15.59
N PRO A 235 0.06 4.86 15.44
CA PRO A 235 -0.45 6.14 15.90
C PRO A 235 -0.20 6.32 17.40
N THR A 236 -0.15 7.56 17.86
CA THR A 236 -0.21 7.86 19.30
C THR A 236 -1.59 7.50 19.84
N VAL A 237 -1.76 7.46 21.16
CA VAL A 237 -3.07 7.20 21.78
C VAL A 237 -4.10 8.25 21.37
N ALA A 238 -3.73 9.53 21.40
CA ALA A 238 -4.61 10.62 20.97
C ALA A 238 -5.02 10.49 19.49
N GLU A 239 -4.07 10.18 18.61
CA GLU A 239 -4.35 9.94 17.18
C GLU A 239 -5.25 8.71 16.97
N ALA A 240 -4.99 7.62 17.70
CA ALA A 240 -5.77 6.39 17.62
C ALA A 240 -7.23 6.61 18.07
N ARG A 241 -7.46 7.45 19.09
CA ARG A 241 -8.81 7.84 19.50
C ARG A 241 -9.52 8.65 18.41
N LEU A 242 -8.85 9.65 17.85
CA LEU A 242 -9.41 10.44 16.74
C LEU A 242 -9.72 9.58 15.51
N LEU A 243 -8.87 8.60 15.20
CA LEU A 243 -9.14 7.62 14.15
C LEU A 243 -10.37 6.77 14.45
N LEU A 244 -10.48 6.25 15.69
CA LEU A 244 -11.61 5.44 16.12
C LEU A 244 -12.94 6.22 16.11
N GLU A 245 -12.90 7.53 16.35
CA GLU A 245 -14.06 8.42 16.26
C GLU A 245 -14.44 8.76 14.80
N ALA A 246 -13.48 8.72 13.88
CA ALA A 246 -13.68 9.09 12.48
C ALA A 246 -14.42 8.02 11.66
N ALA A 247 -14.50 6.76 12.14
CA ALA A 247 -15.16 5.67 11.44
C ALA A 247 -15.81 4.66 12.41
N THR A 248 -16.67 3.78 11.89
CA THR A 248 -17.27 2.73 12.72
C THR A 248 -16.28 1.61 13.00
N SER A 249 -16.50 0.87 14.10
CA SER A 249 -15.74 -0.36 14.37
C SER A 249 -15.78 -1.33 13.19
N ASP A 250 -16.93 -1.46 12.50
CA ASP A 250 -17.05 -2.30 11.30
C ASP A 250 -16.15 -1.87 10.13
N ALA A 251 -16.01 -0.55 9.92
CA ALA A 251 -15.10 -0.03 8.91
C ALA A 251 -13.64 -0.34 9.28
N HIS A 252 -13.25 -0.16 10.54
CA HIS A 252 -11.92 -0.55 11.03
C HIS A 252 -11.64 -2.05 10.94
N ARG A 253 -12.66 -2.90 11.17
CA ARG A 253 -12.56 -4.35 11.00
C ARG A 253 -12.31 -4.74 9.55
N THR A 254 -13.13 -4.22 8.65
CA THR A 254 -13.02 -4.48 7.21
C THR A 254 -11.71 -3.96 6.65
N ALA A 255 -11.26 -2.79 7.11
CA ALA A 255 -9.99 -2.19 6.74
C ALA A 255 -8.77 -2.85 7.39
N GLY A 256 -8.96 -3.68 8.42
CA GLY A 256 -7.86 -4.25 9.21
C GLY A 256 -7.03 -3.22 10.00
N THR A 257 -7.54 -2.00 10.20
CA THR A 257 -6.80 -0.91 10.88
C THR A 257 -6.90 -0.97 12.41
N TRP A 258 -7.77 -1.83 12.96
CA TRP A 258 -7.91 -2.05 14.40
C TRP A 258 -6.60 -2.49 15.07
N SER A 259 -5.74 -3.22 14.36
CA SER A 259 -4.43 -3.67 14.87
C SER A 259 -3.49 -2.49 15.17
N HIS A 260 -3.59 -1.40 14.41
CA HIS A 260 -2.81 -0.18 14.65
C HIS A 260 -3.32 0.55 15.90
N LEU A 261 -4.63 0.50 16.16
CA LEU A 261 -5.22 1.07 17.37
C LEU A 261 -4.83 0.27 18.62
N VAL A 262 -4.79 -1.07 18.51
CA VAL A 262 -4.28 -1.95 19.58
C VAL A 262 -2.80 -1.66 19.84
N ALA A 263 -1.99 -1.55 18.79
CA ALA A 263 -0.58 -1.20 18.91
C ALA A 263 -0.38 0.17 19.59
N ALA A 264 -1.21 1.16 19.29
CA ALA A 264 -1.17 2.46 19.96
C ALA A 264 -1.41 2.36 21.47
N ALA A 265 -2.41 1.57 21.89
CA ALA A 265 -2.72 1.37 23.31
C ALA A 265 -1.61 0.60 24.04
N LEU A 266 -1.06 -0.45 23.44
CA LEU A 266 -0.07 -1.32 24.08
C LEU A 266 1.33 -0.70 24.14
N ASN A 267 1.70 0.12 23.14
CA ASN A 267 2.98 0.81 23.10
C ASN A 267 2.97 2.18 23.79
N ALA A 268 1.83 2.57 24.38
CA ALA A 268 1.71 3.84 25.09
C ALA A 268 2.67 3.91 26.29
N PRO A 269 3.33 5.06 26.53
CA PRO A 269 4.13 5.24 27.73
C PRO A 269 3.24 5.21 28.99
N ALA A 270 3.84 4.93 30.16
CA ALA A 270 3.10 4.79 31.42
C ALA A 270 2.44 6.10 31.87
N GLU A 271 2.93 7.23 31.38
CA GLU A 271 2.43 8.58 31.64
C GLU A 271 1.22 8.94 30.76
N GLU A 272 0.93 8.16 29.71
CA GLU A 272 -0.18 8.42 28.80
C GLU A 272 -1.51 8.01 29.43
N GLU A 273 -2.15 8.95 30.14
CA GLU A 273 -3.35 8.72 30.95
C GLU A 273 -4.54 8.20 30.14
N GLU A 274 -4.60 8.52 28.84
CA GLU A 274 -5.69 8.11 27.95
C GLU A 274 -5.59 6.65 27.49
N ALA A 275 -4.43 6.00 27.64
CA ALA A 275 -4.22 4.64 27.10
C ALA A 275 -5.21 3.61 27.69
N PRO A 276 -5.53 3.63 28.99
CA PRO A 276 -6.56 2.76 29.56
C PRO A 276 -7.98 3.03 29.08
N GLN A 277 -8.32 4.27 28.73
CA GLN A 277 -9.62 4.58 28.12
C GLN A 277 -9.68 4.03 26.69
N LEU A 278 -8.63 4.22 25.89
CA LEU A 278 -8.54 3.62 24.56
C LEU A 278 -8.65 2.09 24.63
N ALA A 279 -7.98 1.43 25.58
CA ALA A 279 -8.07 -0.02 25.75
C ALA A 279 -9.51 -0.50 26.02
N HIS A 280 -10.26 0.22 26.86
CA HIS A 280 -11.67 -0.05 27.12
C HIS A 280 -12.51 0.02 25.83
N ASP A 281 -12.34 1.10 25.06
CA ASP A 281 -13.08 1.31 23.81
C ASP A 281 -12.75 0.24 22.76
N LEU A 282 -11.49 -0.21 22.70
CA LEU A 282 -11.06 -1.29 21.82
C LEU A 282 -11.66 -2.65 22.21
N LEU A 283 -11.65 -3.00 23.50
CA LEU A 283 -12.25 -4.26 23.99
C LEU A 283 -13.75 -4.31 23.73
N ARG A 284 -14.43 -3.16 23.77
CA ARG A 284 -15.86 -3.02 23.45
C ARG A 284 -16.12 -3.07 21.94
N GLY A 285 -15.28 -2.40 21.15
CA GLY A 285 -15.45 -2.27 19.70
C GLY A 285 -15.03 -3.49 18.88
N PHE A 286 -14.05 -4.26 19.37
CA PHE A 286 -13.41 -5.37 18.62
C PHE A 286 -13.34 -6.67 19.44
N PRO A 287 -14.46 -7.16 20.01
CA PRO A 287 -14.44 -8.26 20.97
C PRO A 287 -14.04 -9.61 20.34
N GLN A 288 -14.20 -9.79 19.03
CA GLN A 288 -13.90 -11.05 18.34
C GLN A 288 -12.50 -11.05 17.72
N GLU A 289 -12.00 -9.88 17.36
CA GLU A 289 -10.72 -9.70 16.67
C GLU A 289 -9.56 -9.71 17.67
N ILE A 290 -9.75 -9.07 18.83
CA ILE A 290 -8.75 -8.98 19.89
C ILE A 290 -8.80 -10.23 20.76
N THR A 291 -7.80 -11.10 20.59
CA THR A 291 -7.70 -12.39 21.29
C THR A 291 -6.31 -12.62 21.90
N GLY A 292 -6.16 -13.70 22.66
CA GLY A 292 -4.87 -14.13 23.19
C GLY A 292 -4.18 -13.08 24.06
N ARG A 293 -2.88 -12.88 23.81
CA ARG A 293 -1.99 -12.02 24.59
C ARG A 293 -2.44 -10.56 24.59
N GLU A 294 -2.75 -10.01 23.42
CA GLU A 294 -3.14 -8.62 23.24
C GLU A 294 -4.41 -8.31 24.04
N ARG A 295 -5.38 -9.23 24.04
CA ARG A 295 -6.57 -9.12 24.88
C ARG A 295 -6.22 -9.08 26.36
N GLY A 296 -5.31 -9.96 26.82
CA GLY A 296 -4.83 -9.96 28.19
C GLY A 296 -4.20 -8.62 28.61
N ALA A 297 -3.35 -8.05 27.74
CA ALA A 297 -2.70 -6.78 28.01
C ALA A 297 -3.69 -5.60 28.02
N LEU A 298 -4.65 -5.56 27.11
CA LEU A 298 -5.72 -4.55 27.12
C LEU A 298 -6.64 -4.68 28.34
N LEU A 299 -6.91 -5.90 28.82
CA LEU A 299 -7.68 -6.11 30.06
C LEU A 299 -6.93 -5.60 31.30
N LEU A 300 -5.59 -5.65 31.32
CA LEU A 300 -4.79 -5.03 32.39
C LEU A 300 -4.90 -3.49 32.35
N LEU A 301 -4.89 -2.90 31.15
CA LEU A 301 -5.12 -1.46 30.98
C LEU A 301 -6.55 -1.07 31.43
N ASP A 302 -7.59 -1.78 30.98
CA ASP A 302 -8.98 -1.51 31.40
C ASP A 302 -9.16 -1.68 32.92
N PHE A 303 -8.47 -2.66 33.52
CA PHE A 303 -8.44 -2.80 34.97
C PHE A 303 -7.78 -1.60 35.67
N ALA A 304 -6.69 -1.05 35.13
CA ALA A 304 -6.09 0.18 35.65
C ALA A 304 -7.07 1.37 35.59
N ARG A 305 -7.90 1.45 34.54
CA ARG A 305 -8.99 2.44 34.42
C ARG A 305 -10.06 2.25 35.49
N GLU A 306 -10.52 1.01 35.70
CA GLU A 306 -11.50 0.68 36.75
C GLU A 306 -10.98 1.06 38.14
N LEU A 307 -9.71 0.78 38.45
CA LEU A 307 -9.09 1.16 39.71
C LEU A 307 -9.06 2.68 39.92
N ARG A 308 -8.64 3.44 38.90
CA ARG A 308 -8.57 4.91 38.98
C ARG A 308 -9.93 5.58 39.10
N SER A 309 -10.94 5.02 38.45
CA SER A 309 -12.33 5.51 38.54
C SER A 309 -13.06 5.07 39.81
N GLY A 310 -12.48 4.15 40.60
CA GLY A 310 -13.11 3.56 41.77
C GLY A 310 -14.24 2.56 41.44
N ALA A 311 -14.37 2.17 40.17
CA ALA A 311 -15.37 1.21 39.70
C ALA A 311 -14.94 -0.26 39.86
N ALA A 312 -13.68 -0.50 40.22
CA ALA A 312 -13.16 -1.86 40.42
C ALA A 312 -13.80 -2.53 41.64
N GLU A 313 -14.51 -3.64 41.39
CA GLU A 313 -14.98 -4.57 42.44
C GLU A 313 -13.80 -5.08 43.30
N PRO A 314 -14.02 -5.42 44.59
CA PRO A 314 -12.98 -5.99 45.47
C PRO A 314 -12.31 -7.26 44.90
N GLU A 315 -11.27 -7.74 45.55
CA GLU A 315 -10.38 -8.84 45.13
C GLU A 315 -9.42 -8.45 43.99
N TRP A 316 -8.91 -7.21 44.04
CA TRP A 316 -8.00 -6.63 43.04
C TRP A 316 -6.76 -7.48 42.83
N ALA A 317 -6.16 -7.96 43.92
CA ALA A 317 -4.95 -8.78 43.87
C ALA A 317 -5.19 -10.11 43.12
N GLN A 318 -6.34 -10.76 43.34
CA GLN A 318 -6.70 -12.01 42.67
C GLN A 318 -7.01 -11.78 41.18
N ARG A 319 -7.69 -10.67 40.85
CA ARG A 319 -7.99 -10.29 39.47
C ARG A 319 -6.72 -10.02 38.66
N VAL A 320 -5.76 -9.27 39.20
CA VAL A 320 -4.45 -9.05 38.54
C VAL A 320 -3.68 -10.36 38.36
N ARG A 321 -3.65 -11.23 39.38
CA ARG A 321 -3.01 -12.56 39.29
C ARG A 321 -3.64 -13.46 38.21
N THR A 322 -4.92 -13.28 37.94
CA THR A 322 -5.64 -14.04 36.91
C THR A 322 -5.40 -13.46 35.51
N LEU A 323 -5.36 -12.13 35.37
CA LEU A 323 -5.18 -11.46 34.09
C LEU A 323 -3.74 -11.55 33.56
N ARG A 324 -2.75 -11.43 34.46
CA ARG A 324 -1.33 -11.32 34.09
C ARG A 324 -0.80 -12.49 33.25
N PRO A 325 -1.04 -13.78 33.58
CA PRO A 325 -0.55 -14.89 32.76
C PRO A 325 -1.03 -14.84 31.31
N GLY A 326 -2.23 -14.30 31.08
CA GLY A 326 -2.80 -14.15 29.75
C GLY A 326 -2.20 -12.99 28.95
N ALA A 327 -1.42 -12.10 29.58
CA ALA A 327 -0.82 -10.92 28.96
C ALA A 327 0.69 -11.06 28.73
N GLU A 328 1.34 -12.08 29.28
CA GLU A 328 2.81 -12.20 29.26
C GLU A 328 3.36 -12.59 27.86
N PRO A 329 4.49 -11.99 27.42
CA PRO A 329 5.20 -10.88 28.05
C PRO A 329 4.44 -9.55 27.93
N VAL A 330 4.43 -8.78 29.03
CA VAL A 330 3.67 -7.51 29.13
C VAL A 330 4.58 -6.33 28.83
N GLU A 331 4.06 -5.37 28.06
CA GLU A 331 4.73 -4.12 27.73
C GLU A 331 5.00 -3.28 29.00
N PRO A 332 6.17 -2.62 29.12
CA PRO A 332 6.51 -1.83 30.31
C PRO A 332 5.50 -0.72 30.62
N GLY A 333 4.96 -0.05 29.60
CA GLY A 333 3.93 0.97 29.76
C GLY A 333 2.66 0.42 30.39
N VAL A 334 2.20 -0.75 29.93
CA VAL A 334 1.03 -1.46 30.48
C VAL A 334 1.24 -1.83 31.95
N LEU A 335 2.41 -2.35 32.31
CA LEU A 335 2.74 -2.63 33.72
C LEU A 335 2.80 -1.35 34.56
N GLY A 336 3.37 -0.26 34.02
CA GLY A 336 3.41 1.04 34.66
C GLY A 336 2.02 1.56 35.00
N HIS A 337 1.08 1.50 34.05
CA HIS A 337 -0.33 1.86 34.27
C HIS A 337 -0.99 1.02 35.36
N ALA A 338 -0.84 -0.32 35.29
CA ALA A 338 -1.46 -1.23 36.24
C ALA A 338 -0.92 -1.04 37.67
N PHE A 339 0.41 -0.97 37.83
CA PHE A 339 1.02 -0.76 39.14
C PHE A 339 0.81 0.64 39.68
N GLY A 340 0.85 1.67 38.83
CA GLY A 340 0.56 3.05 39.22
C GLY A 340 -0.88 3.20 39.74
N ALA A 341 -1.85 2.61 39.04
CA ALA A 341 -3.25 2.60 39.47
C ALA A 341 -3.44 1.84 40.79
N LEU A 342 -2.82 0.66 40.94
CA LEU A 342 -2.89 -0.14 42.16
C LEU A 342 -2.27 0.59 43.35
N ALA A 343 -1.05 1.11 43.21
CA ALA A 343 -0.38 1.86 44.25
C ALA A 343 -1.17 3.11 44.65
N GLY A 344 -1.68 3.86 43.67
CA GLY A 344 -2.52 5.03 43.92
C GLY A 344 -3.78 4.69 44.72
N ARG A 345 -4.42 3.55 44.43
CA ARG A 345 -5.63 3.13 45.15
C ARG A 345 -5.35 2.58 46.55
N LEU A 346 -4.26 1.83 46.74
CA LEU A 346 -3.83 1.31 48.05
C LEU A 346 -3.38 2.44 48.99
N LEU A 347 -2.78 3.50 48.45
CA LEU A 347 -2.34 4.66 49.22
C LEU A 347 -3.45 5.72 49.43
N ALA A 348 -4.63 5.52 48.85
CA ALA A 348 -5.74 6.45 49.01
C ALA A 348 -6.31 6.38 50.46
N PRO A 349 -6.84 7.48 51.01
CA PRO A 349 -7.40 7.51 52.36
C PRO A 349 -8.52 6.49 52.59
N ASP A 350 -9.31 6.22 51.55
CA ASP A 350 -10.37 5.22 51.51
C ASP A 350 -9.90 3.91 50.84
N GLY A 351 -8.63 3.55 51.04
CA GLY A 351 -8.05 2.31 50.54
C GLY A 351 -8.63 1.09 51.27
N PRO A 352 -8.97 0.00 50.58
CA PRO A 352 -9.50 -1.19 51.24
C PRO A 352 -8.39 -1.88 52.04
N GLU A 353 -8.50 -1.85 53.37
CA GLU A 353 -7.59 -2.56 54.29
C GLU A 353 -7.49 -4.06 53.98
N ALA A 354 -8.52 -4.66 53.39
CA ALA A 354 -8.58 -6.07 53.02
C ALA A 354 -7.69 -6.46 51.83
N GLU A 355 -7.16 -5.50 51.07
CA GLU A 355 -6.32 -5.73 49.87
C GLU A 355 -4.81 -5.50 50.14
N LEU A 356 -4.42 -5.09 51.36
CA LEU A 356 -3.03 -4.89 51.80
C LEU A 356 -2.37 -6.21 52.25
#